data_AF-A0A527W519-F1
#
_entry.id   AF-A0A527W519-F1
#
_cell.length_a   1.000
_cell.length_b   1.000
_cell.length_c   1.000
_cell.angle_alpha   90.00
_cell.angle_beta   90.00
_cell.angle_gamma   90.00
#
_symmetry.space_group_name_H-M   'P 1'
#
loop_
_entity.id
_entity.type
_entity.pdbx_description
1 polymer ?
#
loop_
_entity_poly.entity_id
_entity_poly.type
_entity_poly.pdbx_seq_one_letter_code
_entity_poly.pdbx_strand_id
1 'polypeptide(L)'
;MVHGAYADGSCWSDVVGILQQAGFRPTVVQHPLTTLEAGVEATRRAIALQDGPTVLVGHSFAGMIVTEAGMDPKVSSLVYVAARV
;
A
#
# COMPACT_ATOMS: atom_id res chain seq x y z
N MET A 1 -0.38 2.97 0.16
CA MET A 1 -0.80 2.39 1.46
C MET A 1 -1.88 1.36 1.19
N VAL A 2 -1.72 0.14 1.72
CA VAL A 2 -2.56 -1.02 1.41
C VAL A 2 -3.21 -1.53 2.70
N HIS A 3 -4.54 -1.65 2.71
CA HIS A 3 -5.31 -2.10 3.88
C HIS A 3 -5.31 -3.64 4.01
N GLY A 4 -5.44 -4.11 5.25
CA GLY A 4 -5.53 -5.54 5.58
C GLY A 4 -6.88 -6.16 5.23
N ALA A 5 -7.05 -7.43 5.61
CA ALA A 5 -8.31 -8.15 5.47
C ALA A 5 -9.43 -7.49 6.31
N TYR A 6 -10.68 -7.61 5.83
CA TYR A 6 -11.88 -7.07 6.48
C TYR A 6 -11.90 -5.53 6.71
N ALA A 7 -11.03 -4.80 6.02
CA ALA A 7 -10.97 -3.35 6.03
C ALA A 7 -11.09 -2.80 4.60
N ASP A 8 -11.20 -1.48 4.48
CA ASP A 8 -11.07 -0.76 3.21
C ASP A 8 -10.07 0.40 3.38
N GLY A 9 -9.88 1.18 2.31
CA GLY A 9 -8.93 2.29 2.28
C GLY A 9 -9.19 3.38 3.32
N SER A 10 -10.41 3.50 3.84
CA SER A 10 -10.76 4.52 4.85
C SER A 10 -10.03 4.33 6.17
N CYS A 11 -9.49 3.13 6.47
CA CYS A 11 -8.68 2.88 7.66
C CYS A 11 -7.40 3.74 7.72
N TRP A 12 -7.03 4.37 6.60
CA TRP A 12 -5.87 5.23 6.47
C TRP A 12 -6.19 6.73 6.47
N SER A 13 -7.46 7.14 6.61
CA SER A 13 -7.89 8.53 6.39
C SER A 13 -7.12 9.55 7.23
N ASP A 14 -6.94 9.28 8.53
CA ASP A 14 -6.20 10.18 9.43
C ASP A 14 -4.71 10.26 9.04
N VAL A 15 -4.11 9.12 8.70
CA VAL A 15 -2.70 9.05 8.28
C VAL A 15 -2.48 9.78 6.96
N VAL A 16 -3.43 9.68 6.03
CA VAL A 16 -3.41 10.43 4.76
C VAL A 16 -3.34 11.93 5.04
N GLY A 17 -4.19 12.44 5.94
CA GLY A 17 -4.17 13.85 6.31
C GLY A 17 -2.83 14.31 6.88
N ILE A 18 -2.24 13.52 7.79
CA ILE A 18 -0.93 13.81 8.38
C ILE A 18 0.18 13.82 7.33
N LEU A 19 0.20 12.84 6.42
CA LEU A 19 1.21 12.75 5.37
C LEU A 19 1.10 13.88 4.35
N GLN A 20 -0.12 14.28 3.99
CA GLN A 20 -0.35 15.42 3.11
C GLN A 20 0.15 16.73 3.75
N GLN A 21 -0.12 16.94 5.05
CA GLN A 21 0.41 18.09 5.80
C GLN A 21 1.95 18.10 5.84
N ALA A 22 2.57 16.92 5.86
CA ALA A 22 4.02 16.75 5.78
C ALA A 22 4.58 16.86 4.34
N GLY A 23 3.75 17.15 3.33
CA GLY A 23 4.18 17.37 1.95
C GLY A 23 4.27 16.11 1.08
N PHE A 24 3.81 14.96 1.57
CA PHE A 24 3.76 13.72 0.80
C PHE A 24 2.49 13.63 -0.06
N ARG A 25 2.51 12.75 -1.06
CA ARG A 25 1.38 12.44 -1.96
C ARG A 25 0.90 11.00 -1.72
N PRO A 26 0.24 10.71 -0.59
CA PRO A 26 -0.18 9.34 -0.29
C PRO A 26 -1.24 8.86 -1.29
N THR A 27 -1.09 7.63 -1.76
CA THR A 27 -2.12 6.89 -2.50
C THR A 27 -2.60 5.71 -1.68
N VAL A 28 -3.90 5.58 -1.53
CA VAL A 28 -4.53 4.46 -0.83
C VAL A 28 -5.03 3.45 -1.87
N VAL A 29 -4.61 2.20 -1.73
CA VAL A 29 -4.99 1.12 -2.63
C VAL A 29 -6.22 0.43 -2.07
N GLN A 30 -7.33 0.51 -2.81
CA GLN A 30 -8.51 -0.31 -2.57
C GLN A 30 -8.36 -1.60 -3.38
N HIS A 31 -7.97 -2.68 -2.71
CA HIS A 31 -7.83 -3.98 -3.36
C HIS A 31 -9.08 -4.84 -3.15
N PRO A 32 -9.35 -5.83 -4.02
CA PRO A 32 -10.66 -6.47 -4.08
C PRO A 32 -10.93 -7.46 -2.95
N LEU A 33 -9.96 -7.78 -2.09
CA LEU A 33 -10.08 -8.78 -1.01
C LEU A 33 -10.50 -10.19 -1.50
N THR A 34 -10.28 -10.50 -2.78
CA THR A 34 -10.63 -11.80 -3.39
C THR A 34 -9.47 -12.78 -3.39
N THR A 35 -8.30 -12.38 -3.89
CA THR A 35 -7.07 -13.19 -3.93
C THR A 35 -5.85 -12.32 -3.63
N LEU A 36 -4.75 -12.98 -3.21
CA LEU A 36 -3.46 -12.30 -3.02
C LEU A 36 -2.97 -11.67 -4.33
N GLU A 37 -2.99 -12.44 -5.42
CA GLU A 37 -2.59 -11.98 -6.76
C GLU A 37 -3.40 -10.75 -7.20
N ALA A 38 -4.72 -10.74 -7.02
CA ALA A 38 -5.54 -9.59 -7.36
C ALA A 38 -5.20 -8.35 -6.50
N GLY A 39 -4.80 -8.56 -5.25
CA GLY A 39 -4.30 -7.51 -4.37
C GLY A 39 -2.95 -6.94 -4.81
N VAL A 40 -2.03 -7.81 -5.23
CA VAL A 40 -0.73 -7.43 -5.80
C VAL A 40 -0.92 -6.65 -7.09
N GLU A 41 -1.79 -7.10 -7.99
CA GLU A 41 -2.07 -6.41 -9.25
C GLU A 41 -2.71 -5.03 -9.04
N ALA A 42 -3.63 -4.90 -8.08
CA ALA A 42 -4.17 -3.59 -7.69
C ALA A 42 -3.08 -2.65 -7.17
N THR A 43 -2.15 -3.18 -6.39
CA THR A 43 -1.03 -2.40 -5.82
C THR A 43 -0.02 -2.01 -6.91
N ARG A 44 0.31 -2.91 -7.84
CA ARG A 44 1.18 -2.63 -9.01
C ARG A 44 0.62 -1.51 -9.88
N ARG A 45 -0.69 -1.51 -10.16
CA ARG A 45 -1.33 -0.40 -10.88
C ARG A 45 -1.15 0.94 -10.15
N ALA A 46 -1.26 0.95 -8.83
CA ALA A 46 -1.05 2.16 -8.04
C ALA A 46 0.42 2.64 -8.06
N ILE A 47 1.39 1.71 -7.99
CA ILE A 47 2.83 2.01 -8.11
C ILE A 47 3.16 2.59 -9.49
N ALA A 48 2.60 2.02 -10.54
CA ALA A 48 2.82 2.50 -11.91
C ALA A 48 2.43 3.98 -12.08
N LEU A 49 1.38 4.41 -11.38
CA LEU A 49 0.87 5.79 -11.37
C LEU A 49 1.62 6.72 -10.40
N GLN A 50 2.55 6.23 -9.58
CA GLN A 50 3.39 7.10 -8.75
C GLN A 50 4.52 7.73 -9.57
N ASP A 51 4.81 8.98 -9.21
CA ASP A 51 5.92 9.75 -9.75
C ASP A 51 7.15 9.64 -8.82
N GLY A 52 8.15 8.88 -9.24
CA GLY A 52 9.42 8.73 -8.54
C GLY A 52 9.44 7.65 -7.44
N PRO A 53 10.47 7.68 -6.57
CA PRO A 53 10.66 6.69 -5.52
C PRO A 53 9.45 6.59 -4.58
N THR A 54 8.94 5.38 -4.39
CA THR A 54 7.68 5.10 -3.69
C THR A 54 7.91 4.26 -2.44
N VAL A 55 7.34 4.68 -1.31
CA VAL A 55 7.28 3.87 -0.09
C VAL A 55 5.98 3.08 -0.08
N LEU A 56 6.06 1.75 0.00
CA LEU A 56 4.88 0.89 0.17
C LEU A 56 4.65 0.59 1.64
N VAL A 57 3.42 0.80 2.08
CA VAL A 57 2.98 0.56 3.45
C VAL A 57 1.86 -0.47 3.43
N GLY A 58 2.02 -1.57 4.17
CA GLY A 58 1.01 -2.62 4.30
C GLY A 58 0.65 -2.88 5.77
N HIS A 59 -0.65 -2.98 6.06
CA HIS A 59 -1.18 -3.37 7.38
C HIS A 59 -1.73 -4.81 7.40
N SER A 60 -1.44 -5.57 8.45
CA SER A 60 -1.98 -6.94 8.64
C SER A 60 -1.72 -7.84 7.42
N PHE A 61 -2.76 -8.46 6.84
CA PHE A 61 -2.71 -9.28 5.62
C PHE A 61 -1.97 -8.60 4.45
N ALA A 62 -2.05 -7.27 4.34
CA ALA A 62 -1.40 -6.54 3.26
C ALA A 62 0.13 -6.57 3.31
N GLY A 63 0.73 -7.04 4.40
CA GLY A 63 2.16 -7.31 4.44
C GLY A 63 2.62 -8.27 3.34
N MET A 64 1.82 -9.31 3.03
CA MET A 64 2.11 -10.23 1.92
C MET A 64 2.00 -9.51 0.57
N ILE A 65 0.95 -8.69 0.38
CA ILE A 65 0.74 -7.90 -0.85
C ILE A 65 1.92 -6.95 -1.10
N VAL A 66 2.34 -6.17 -0.10
CA VAL A 66 3.42 -5.18 -0.28
C VAL A 66 4.79 -5.84 -0.38
N THR A 67 4.97 -7.05 0.14
CA THR A 67 6.21 -7.82 -0.05
C THR A 67 6.36 -8.24 -1.51
N GLU A 68 5.31 -8.81 -2.12
CA GLU A 68 5.35 -9.23 -3.52
C GLU A 68 5.38 -8.04 -4.50
N ALA A 69 4.53 -7.02 -4.27
CA ALA A 69 4.53 -5.81 -5.09
C ALA A 69 5.80 -4.96 -4.89
N GLY A 70 6.49 -5.12 -3.76
CA GLY A 70 7.69 -4.40 -3.37
C GLY A 70 8.93 -4.66 -4.21
N MET A 71 8.89 -5.68 -5.07
CA MET A 71 9.97 -5.99 -6.01
C MET A 71 10.02 -5.02 -7.20
N ASP A 72 9.04 -4.12 -7.34
CA ASP A 72 9.04 -3.08 -8.36
C ASP A 72 10.20 -2.07 -8.13
N PRO A 73 11.01 -1.75 -9.16
CA PRO A 73 12.17 -0.87 -9.01
C PRO A 73 11.84 0.56 -8.61
N LYS A 74 10.58 1.02 -8.73
CA LYS A 74 10.14 2.31 -8.18
C LYS A 74 10.04 2.28 -6.65
N VAL A 75 9.95 1.11 -6.02
CA VAL A 75 9.76 0.98 -4.58
C VAL A 75 11.09 1.18 -3.86
N SER A 76 11.17 2.23 -3.05
CA SER A 76 12.39 2.57 -2.31
C SER A 76 12.44 1.96 -0.91
N SER A 77 11.29 1.62 -0.34
CA SER A 77 11.18 1.06 1.00
C SER A 77 9.84 0.37 1.23
N LEU A 78 9.84 -0.63 2.11
CA LEU A 78 8.66 -1.31 2.62
C LEU A 78 8.44 -0.96 4.10
N VAL A 79 7.20 -0.68 4.46
CA VAL A 79 6.76 -0.42 5.83
C VAL A 79 5.66 -1.41 6.20
N TYR A 80 5.91 -2.18 7.26
CA TYR A 80 5.00 -3.19 7.78
C TYR A 80 4.36 -2.67 9.07
N VAL A 81 3.03 -2.48 9.04
CA VAL A 81 2.27 -2.03 10.21
C VAL A 81 1.47 -3.20 10.75
N ALA A 82 1.89 -3.79 11.87
CA ALA A 82 1.25 -4.98 12.44
C ALA A 82 0.95 -6.06 11.37
N ALA A 83 1.91 -6.27 10.46
CA ALA A 83 1.67 -6.96 9.21
C ALA A 83 2.34 -8.33 9.17
N ARG A 84 1.75 -9.23 8.37
CA ARG A 84 2.31 -10.54 8.07
C ARG A 84 3.39 -10.41 7.01
N VAL A 85 4.60 -10.87 7.32
CA VAL A 85 5.77 -10.86 6.43
C VAL A 85 6.00 -12.27 5.88
#